data_AF-A0A7R9WI22-F1
#
_entry.id   AF-A0A7R9WI22-F1
#
_cell.length_a   1.000
_cell.length_b   1.000
_cell.length_c   1.000
_cell.angle_alpha   90.00
_cell.angle_beta   90.00
_cell.angle_gamma   90.00
#
_symmetry.space_group_name_H-M   'P 1'
#
loop_
_entity.id
_entity.type
_entity.pdbx_description
1 polymer ?
#
loop_
_entity_poly.entity_id
_entity_poly.type
_entity_poly.pdbx_seq_one_letter_code
_entity_poly.pdbx_strand_id
1 'polypeptide(L)'
;LDRQGSNPWKVIGDLRDQLKLNAAAVQIPIGLEGEHRGVVDLVEMKAYTFEGDRGENVVEGDVPADMMDTVEEKKLELVEKLADADDEIAELFLMEETPSTDDLKAAIRRQTVACKFVP
;
A
#
# COMPACT_ATOMS: atom_id res chain seq x y z
N LEU A 1 7.97 -12.83 -2.89
CA LEU A 1 7.43 -12.71 -1.51
C LEU A 1 7.45 -14.07 -0.81
N ASP A 2 7.41 -15.15 -1.58
CA ASP A 2 7.46 -16.58 -1.25
C ASP A 2 8.87 -17.15 -1.00
N ARG A 3 9.92 -16.35 -1.21
CA ARG A 3 11.31 -16.80 -1.02
C ARG A 3 11.83 -16.46 0.37
N GLN A 4 12.70 -17.32 0.91
CA GLN A 4 13.36 -17.11 2.18
C GLN A 4 14.13 -15.77 2.22
N GLY A 5 13.96 -15.01 3.30
CA GLY A 5 14.54 -13.68 3.49
C GLY A 5 13.78 -12.55 2.79
N SER A 6 12.53 -12.78 2.34
CA SER A 6 11.73 -11.73 1.70
C SER A 6 11.42 -10.61 2.70
N ASN A 7 11.75 -9.37 2.35
CA ASN A 7 11.44 -8.18 3.17
C ASN A 7 11.01 -7.01 2.26
N PRO A 8 9.69 -6.80 2.08
CA PRO A 8 9.16 -5.72 1.23
C PRO A 8 9.56 -4.33 1.72
N TRP A 9 9.60 -4.14 3.03
CA TRP A 9 9.89 -2.85 3.66
C TRP A 9 11.30 -2.37 3.36
N LYS A 10 12.26 -3.30 3.38
CA LYS A 10 13.63 -3.01 2.98
C LYS A 10 13.68 -2.55 1.52
N VAL A 11 12.96 -3.22 0.62
CA VAL A 11 12.96 -2.86 -0.81
C VAL A 11 12.39 -1.46 -1.02
N ILE A 12 11.28 -1.12 -0.36
CA ILE A 12 10.69 0.23 -0.42
C ILE A 12 11.68 1.27 0.15
N GLY A 13 12.36 0.95 1.24
CA GLY A 13 13.43 1.79 1.80
C GLY A 13 14.57 2.01 0.79
N ASP A 14 15.06 0.95 0.16
CA ASP A 14 16.11 1.03 -0.87
C ASP A 14 15.67 1.89 -2.07
N LEU A 15 14.41 1.82 -2.52
CA LEU A 15 13.87 2.70 -3.57
C LEU A 15 13.96 4.18 -3.18
N ARG A 16 13.65 4.51 -1.92
CA ARG A 16 13.71 5.89 -1.41
C ARG A 16 15.14 6.35 -1.19
N ASP A 17 15.96 5.52 -0.57
CA ASP A 17 17.30 5.91 -0.14
C ASP A 17 18.31 5.90 -1.28
N GLN A 18 18.24 4.91 -2.17
CA GLN A 18 19.22 4.74 -3.24
C GLN A 18 18.78 5.40 -4.54
N LEU A 19 17.51 5.24 -4.92
CA LEU A 19 16.99 5.79 -6.18
C LEU A 19 16.34 7.17 -6.01
N LYS A 20 16.17 7.65 -4.77
CA LYS A 20 15.53 8.93 -4.44
C LYS A 20 14.11 9.04 -5.02
N LEU A 21 13.41 7.91 -5.08
CA LEU A 21 12.03 7.85 -5.54
C LEU A 21 11.07 8.10 -4.39
N ASN A 22 10.02 8.89 -4.66
CA ASN A 22 8.89 9.01 -3.75
C ASN A 22 8.00 7.77 -3.90
N ALA A 23 8.37 6.68 -3.21
CA ALA A 23 7.66 5.41 -3.26
C ALA A 23 6.88 5.18 -1.96
N ALA A 24 5.75 4.49 -2.01
CA ALA A 24 5.07 3.96 -0.83
C ALA A 24 4.30 2.70 -1.16
N ALA A 25 4.06 1.85 -0.16
CA ALA A 25 3.26 0.64 -0.38
C ALA A 25 1.80 1.02 -0.66
N VAL A 26 1.22 0.42 -1.71
CA VAL A 26 -0.25 0.40 -1.91
C VAL A 26 -0.87 -0.88 -1.35
N GLN A 27 -0.07 -1.93 -1.17
CA GLN A 27 -0.49 -3.22 -0.65
C GLN A 27 0.48 -3.77 0.39
N ILE A 28 -0.04 -4.54 1.34
CA ILE A 28 0.73 -5.28 2.35
C ILE A 28 0.53 -6.78 2.15
N PRO A 29 1.59 -7.60 2.05
CA PRO A 29 1.43 -9.04 1.98
C PRO A 29 0.90 -9.64 3.29
N ILE A 30 -0.06 -10.55 3.18
CA ILE A 30 -0.54 -11.37 4.29
C ILE A 30 0.36 -12.60 4.38
N GLY A 31 1.21 -12.61 5.40
CA GLY A 31 2.28 -13.59 5.54
C GLY A 31 3.44 -13.34 4.57
N LEU A 32 4.54 -14.07 4.76
CA LEU A 32 5.73 -14.03 3.90
C LEU A 32 6.23 -15.45 3.71
N GLU A 33 7.09 -15.64 2.71
CA GLU A 33 7.71 -16.92 2.41
C GLU A 33 6.65 -18.01 2.20
N GLY A 34 6.76 -19.15 2.89
CA GLY A 34 5.79 -20.24 2.83
C GLY A 34 4.42 -19.90 3.42
N GLU A 35 4.28 -18.79 4.15
CA GLU A 35 3.02 -18.34 4.75
C GLU A 35 2.30 -17.26 3.91
N HIS A 36 2.88 -16.86 2.78
CA HIS A 36 2.28 -15.85 1.91
C HIS A 36 0.99 -16.38 1.28
N ARG A 37 -0.14 -15.79 1.65
CA ARG A 37 -1.49 -16.28 1.28
C ARG A 37 -2.43 -15.21 0.72
N GLY A 38 -1.99 -13.96 0.64
CA GLY A 38 -2.83 -12.86 0.20
C GLY A 38 -2.17 -11.51 0.35
N VAL A 39 -2.96 -10.46 0.14
CA VAL A 39 -2.55 -9.06 0.31
C VAL A 39 -3.67 -8.26 0.96
N VAL A 40 -3.31 -7.22 1.71
CA VAL A 40 -4.21 -6.17 2.16
C VAL A 40 -4.02 -4.97 1.24
N ASP A 41 -5.12 -4.46 0.70
CA ASP A 41 -5.19 -3.20 -0.05
C ASP A 41 -5.38 -2.03 0.92
N LEU A 42 -4.45 -1.07 0.89
CA LEU A 42 -4.44 0.10 1.78
C LEU A 42 -5.42 1.20 1.35
N VAL A 43 -5.85 1.19 0.09
CA VAL A 43 -6.76 2.18 -0.49
C VAL A 43 -8.20 1.81 -0.18
N GLU A 44 -8.56 0.53 -0.36
CA GLU A 44 -9.90 0.02 -0.06
C GLU A 44 -10.06 -0.50 1.38
N MET A 45 -8.96 -0.70 2.11
CA MET A 45 -8.95 -1.31 3.46
C MET A 45 -9.58 -2.70 3.47
N LYS A 46 -9.17 -3.55 2.50
CA LYS A 46 -9.68 -4.90 2.32
C LYS A 46 -8.56 -5.91 2.19
N ALA A 47 -8.80 -7.12 2.68
CA ALA A 47 -7.93 -8.25 2.47
C ALA A 47 -8.40 -9.07 1.27
N TYR A 48 -7.44 -9.47 0.43
CA TYR A 48 -7.64 -10.39 -0.67
C TYR A 48 -6.80 -11.63 -0.42
N THR A 49 -7.47 -12.78 -0.36
CA THR A 49 -6.81 -14.09 -0.28
C THR A 49 -7.10 -14.88 -1.55
N PHE A 50 -6.17 -15.75 -1.93
CA PHE A 50 -6.22 -16.47 -3.20
C PHE A 50 -6.38 -17.97 -2.94
N GLU A 51 -7.52 -18.52 -3.34
CA GLU A 51 -7.86 -19.93 -3.17
C GLU A 51 -7.82 -20.70 -4.51
N GLY A 52 -7.70 -22.02 -4.41
CA GLY A 52 -7.54 -22.95 -5.54
C GLY A 52 -6.07 -23.12 -5.96
N ASP A 53 -5.81 -24.10 -6.81
CA ASP A 53 -4.44 -24.54 -7.16
C ASP A 53 -3.56 -23.44 -7.76
N ARG A 54 -4.18 -22.41 -8.36
CA ARG A 54 -3.49 -21.27 -8.99
C ARG A 54 -4.06 -19.92 -8.58
N GLY A 55 -4.77 -19.85 -7.45
CA GLY A 55 -5.39 -18.61 -6.98
C GLY A 55 -6.53 -18.12 -7.89
N GLU A 56 -7.27 -19.05 -8.50
CA GLU A 56 -8.36 -18.73 -9.44
C GLU A 56 -9.56 -18.11 -8.73
N ASN A 57 -9.71 -18.36 -7.42
CA ASN A 57 -10.77 -17.79 -6.61
C ASN A 57 -10.18 -16.70 -5.71
N VAL A 58 -10.55 -15.45 -5.99
CA VAL A 58 -10.20 -14.31 -5.14
C VAL A 58 -11.29 -14.15 -4.08
N VAL A 59 -10.90 -14.29 -2.82
CA VAL A 59 -11.80 -14.10 -1.67
C VAL A 59 -11.47 -12.76 -1.03
N GLU A 60 -12.45 -11.87 -1.09
CA GLU A 60 -12.44 -10.58 -0.40
C GLU A 60 -12.89 -10.75 1.06
N GLY A 61 -12.21 -10.10 1.98
CA GLY A 61 -12.56 -10.06 3.39
C GLY A 61 -12.01 -8.83 4.11
N ASP A 62 -12.27 -8.77 5.40
CA ASP A 62 -11.78 -7.69 6.26
C ASP A 62 -10.28 -7.84 6.55
N VAL A 63 -9.64 -6.73 6.89
CA VAL A 63 -8.23 -6.71 7.32
C VAL A 63 -8.05 -7.61 8.55
N PRO A 64 -7.08 -8.55 8.55
CA PRO A 64 -6.78 -9.36 9.73
C PRO A 64 -6.43 -8.49 10.94
N ALA A 65 -7.03 -8.79 12.09
CA ALA A 65 -6.89 -7.98 13.30
C ALA A 65 -5.43 -7.86 13.80
N ASP A 66 -4.64 -8.91 13.58
CA ASP A 66 -3.20 -8.96 13.89
C ASP A 66 -2.34 -8.06 12.99
N MET A 67 -2.87 -7.60 11.86
CA MET A 67 -2.19 -6.72 10.92
C MET A 67 -2.65 -5.26 11.00
N MET A 68 -3.71 -4.96 11.77
CA MET A 68 -4.37 -3.65 11.76
C MET A 68 -3.38 -2.51 12.04
N ASP A 69 -2.55 -2.64 13.08
CA ASP A 69 -1.55 -1.63 13.45
C ASP A 69 -0.57 -1.34 12.29
N THR A 70 -0.09 -2.39 11.61
CA THR A 70 0.82 -2.25 10.46
C THR A 70 0.11 -1.63 9.25
N VAL A 71 -1.16 -2.01 9.03
CA VAL A 71 -1.99 -1.48 7.95
C VAL A 71 -2.25 0.00 8.15
N GLU A 72 -2.59 0.43 9.36
CA GLU A 72 -2.79 1.84 9.69
C GLU A 72 -1.50 2.64 9.56
N GLU A 73 -0.37 2.13 10.06
CA GLU A 73 0.95 2.77 9.90
C GLU A 73 1.28 2.98 8.42
N LYS A 74 1.15 1.94 7.59
CA LYS A 74 1.49 2.04 6.16
C LYS A 74 0.48 2.82 5.35
N LYS A 75 -0.79 2.87 5.77
CA LYS A 75 -1.78 3.75 5.16
C LYS A 75 -1.45 5.21 5.44
N LEU A 76 -1.08 5.54 6.67
CA LEU A 76 -0.62 6.90 7.00
C LEU A 76 0.61 7.27 6.18
N GLU A 77 1.60 6.38 6.12
CA GLU A 77 2.81 6.56 5.31
C GLU A 77 2.49 6.75 3.81
N LEU A 78 1.51 6.02 3.26
CA LEU A 78 1.02 6.19 1.89
C LEU A 78 0.43 7.59 1.68
N VAL A 79 -0.44 8.05 2.59
CA VAL A 79 -1.07 9.37 2.51
C VAL A 79 -0.02 10.47 2.62
N GLU A 80 0.93 10.36 3.55
CA GLU A 80 2.04 11.31 3.71
C GLU A 80 2.89 11.42 2.43
N LYS A 81 3.29 10.28 1.87
CA LYS A 81 4.10 10.26 0.64
C LYS A 81 3.34 10.77 -0.57
N LEU A 82 2.02 10.58 -0.60
CA LEU A 82 1.18 11.10 -1.67
C LEU A 82 0.95 12.61 -1.53
N ALA A 83 0.81 13.12 -0.29
CA ALA A 83 0.75 14.55 0.03
C ALA A 83 2.02 15.30 -0.38
N ASP A 84 3.20 14.67 -0.30
CA ASP A 84 4.46 15.25 -0.80
C ASP A 84 4.41 15.55 -2.32
N ALA A 85 3.49 14.93 -3.09
CA ALA A 85 3.41 15.02 -4.54
C ALA A 85 2.08 15.60 -5.09
N ASP A 86 0.98 15.55 -4.34
CA ASP A 86 -0.36 15.94 -4.77
C ASP A 86 -0.97 17.00 -3.84
N ASP A 87 -1.25 18.20 -4.38
CA ASP A 87 -1.73 19.34 -3.61
C ASP A 87 -3.10 19.10 -2.96
N GLU A 88 -3.99 18.32 -3.60
CA GLU A 88 -5.33 18.01 -3.05
C GLU A 88 -5.20 17.10 -1.81
N ILE A 89 -4.33 16.09 -1.88
CA ILE A 89 -4.05 15.21 -0.75
C ILE A 89 -3.31 15.96 0.36
N ALA A 90 -2.39 16.87 0.00
CA ALA A 90 -1.69 17.70 0.98
C ALA A 90 -2.65 18.60 1.78
N GLU A 91 -3.64 19.20 1.12
CA GLU A 91 -4.65 20.01 1.79
C GLU A 91 -5.47 19.19 2.79
N LEU A 92 -5.99 18.03 2.37
CA LEU A 92 -6.74 17.11 3.26
C LEU A 92 -5.89 16.67 4.46
N PHE A 93 -4.63 16.31 4.22
CA PHE A 93 -3.71 15.89 5.27
C PHE A 93 -3.45 17.01 6.30
N LEU A 94 -3.26 18.25 5.85
CA LEU A 94 -3.08 19.41 6.73
C LEU A 94 -4.33 19.76 7.55
N MET A 95 -5.51 19.43 7.05
CA MET A 95 -6.78 19.58 7.77
C MET A 95 -7.11 18.41 8.70
N GLU A 96 -6.21 17.41 8.80
CA GLU A 96 -6.44 16.15 9.52
C GLU A 96 -7.70 15.40 9.00
N GLU A 97 -8.07 15.63 7.74
CA GLU A 97 -9.17 14.95 7.08
C GLU A 97 -8.68 13.68 6.38
N THR A 98 -9.44 12.59 6.50
CA THR A 98 -9.09 11.32 5.85
C THR A 98 -9.55 11.36 4.39
N PRO A 99 -8.63 11.22 3.40
CA PRO A 99 -9.02 11.16 2.00
C PRO A 99 -9.93 9.97 1.72
N SER A 100 -10.92 10.15 0.85
CA SER A 100 -11.77 9.03 0.43
C SER A 100 -10.99 8.05 -0.45
N THR A 101 -11.53 6.84 -0.62
CA THR A 101 -10.96 5.83 -1.53
C THR A 101 -10.85 6.36 -2.97
N ASP A 102 -11.82 7.14 -3.42
CA ASP A 102 -11.81 7.72 -4.77
C ASP A 102 -10.74 8.83 -4.90
N ASP A 103 -10.56 9.65 -3.86
CA ASP A 103 -9.50 10.66 -3.81
C ASP A 103 -8.11 10.01 -3.89
N LEU A 104 -7.88 8.96 -3.09
CA LEU A 104 -6.63 8.21 -3.10
C LEU A 104 -6.36 7.58 -4.47
N LYS A 105 -7.36 6.93 -5.08
CA LYS A 105 -7.21 6.33 -6.42
C LYS A 105 -6.89 7.39 -7.48
N ALA A 106 -7.58 8.53 -7.43
CA ALA A 106 -7.37 9.63 -8.36
C ALA A 106 -5.97 10.23 -8.21
N ALA A 107 -5.54 10.54 -6.98
CA ALA A 107 -4.23 11.09 -6.69
C ALA A 107 -3.10 10.13 -7.06
N ILE A 108 -3.17 8.85 -6.66
CA ILE A 108 -2.18 7.82 -7.05
C ILE A 108 -2.05 7.79 -8.57
N ARG A 109 -3.16 7.76 -9.30
CA ARG A 109 -3.13 7.73 -10.76
C ARG A 109 -2.47 8.98 -11.34
N ARG A 110 -2.86 10.18 -10.92
CA ARG A 110 -2.29 11.44 -11.42
C ARG A 110 -0.79 11.51 -11.17
N GLN A 111 -0.34 11.18 -9.96
CA GLN A 111 1.06 11.29 -9.59
C GLN A 111 1.95 10.18 -10.18
N THR A 112 1.38 8.99 -10.40
CA THR A 112 2.07 7.92 -11.15
C THR A 112 2.29 8.34 -12.59
N VAL A 113 1.26 8.88 -13.27
CA VAL A 113 1.37 9.35 -14.66
C VAL A 113 2.35 10.53 -14.78
N ALA A 114 2.43 11.38 -13.76
CA ALA A 114 3.38 12.49 -13.71
C ALA A 114 4.81 12.06 -13.32
N CYS A 115 5.05 10.77 -13.04
CA CYS A 115 6.31 10.24 -12.53
C CYS A 115 6.80 10.91 -11.24
N LYS A 116 5.87 11.39 -10.40
CA LYS A 116 6.16 12.04 -9.11
C LYS A 116 5.96 11.13 -7.91
N PHE A 117 5.25 10.02 -8.10
CA PHE A 117 4.99 9.01 -7.08
C PHE A 117 5.13 7.62 -7.70
N VAL A 118 5.67 6.68 -6.92
CA VAL A 118 5.86 5.28 -7.30
C VAL A 118 5.02 4.40 -6.35
N PRO A 119 3.83 3.93 -6.79
CA PRO A 119 3.00 3.01 -6.02
C PRO A 119 3.60 1.61 -5.90
#